data_AF-A0A3N5LWD7-F1
#
_entry.id   AF-A0A3N5LWD7-F1
#
_cell.length_a   1.000
_cell.length_b   1.000
_cell.length_c   1.000
_cell.angle_alpha   90.00
_cell.angle_beta   90.00
_cell.angle_gamma   90.00
#
_symmetry.space_group_name_H-M   'P 1'
#
loop_
_entity.id
_entity.type
_entity.pdbx_description
1 polymer ?
#
loop_
_entity_poly.entity_id
_entity_poly.type
_entity_poly.pdbx_seq_one_letter_code
_entity_poly.pdbx_strand_id
1 'polypeptide(L)'
;MYGHSASWGGVILNHWGTLTVTNSTLAGNSATVDGGAIRSDYGTLVLANSTLSGNHASGNGGGRSFVGGAPTGTNCTLSGNWASAGGGIHNYEGTLNFANTIVANSTSGGDCSGSASGLIGTNRNNLVRDGSCSLGGVNFRSGNPQLGALAFNGGPTQTMALLGGSPAIDAGDDATGAASPVSGRDQRGVARQGAHCDIGAYEYVDYSASADTIKRSAITRGDATAWAANCVQEHFRFIRGLRYVRAACSLPVLRRAYYSRGKVESKVQVASLIRE
;
A
#
# COMPACT_ATOMS: atom_id res chain seq x y z
N MET A 1 4.29 11.64 7.01
CA MET A 1 3.89 13.01 7.39
C MET A 1 2.38 13.01 7.55
N TYR A 2 1.89 13.46 8.70
CA TYR A 2 0.50 13.27 9.11
C TYR A 2 -0.10 14.54 9.70
N GLY A 3 -1.36 14.85 9.36
CA GLY A 3 -2.13 15.91 10.04
C GLY A 3 -1.71 17.35 9.73
N HIS A 4 -0.96 17.59 8.65
CA HIS A 4 -0.53 18.96 8.30
C HIS A 4 -1.64 19.73 7.58
N SER A 5 -1.64 21.05 7.74
CA SER A 5 -2.61 21.96 7.11
C SER A 5 -1.92 23.15 6.47
N ALA A 6 -2.25 23.46 5.22
CA ALA A 6 -1.73 24.62 4.49
C ALA A 6 -2.79 25.19 3.53
N SER A 7 -2.51 26.32 2.88
CA SER A 7 -3.37 26.80 1.79
C SER A 7 -3.22 25.95 0.53
N TRP A 8 -2.00 25.52 0.24
CA TRP A 8 -1.63 24.77 -0.95
C TRP A 8 -0.66 23.67 -0.55
N GLY A 9 -0.84 22.45 -1.05
CA GLY A 9 0.08 21.35 -0.76
C GLY A 9 0.14 21.09 0.74
N GLY A 10 -0.85 20.38 1.30
CA GLY A 10 -1.01 20.25 2.76
C GLY A 10 0.25 19.78 3.48
N VAL A 11 1.14 19.07 2.78
CA VAL A 11 2.51 18.79 3.22
C VAL A 11 3.55 19.42 2.31
N ILE A 12 3.39 19.29 0.98
CA ILE A 12 4.42 19.67 0.03
C ILE A 12 3.85 20.55 -1.08
N LEU A 13 4.48 21.70 -1.28
CA LEU A 13 4.33 22.56 -2.44
C LEU A 13 5.64 22.57 -3.25
N ASN A 14 5.60 22.04 -4.47
CA ASN A 14 6.72 22.07 -5.41
C ASN A 14 6.45 23.08 -6.52
N HIS A 15 7.18 24.19 -6.57
CA HIS A 15 7.00 25.25 -7.56
C HIS A 15 8.27 25.33 -8.43
N TRP A 16 8.18 24.92 -9.70
CA TRP A 16 9.28 24.88 -10.69
C TRP A 16 10.48 23.99 -10.34
N GLY A 17 10.40 23.24 -9.23
CA GLY A 17 11.46 22.36 -8.76
C GLY A 17 11.32 20.92 -9.22
N THR A 18 12.35 20.12 -8.90
CA THR A 18 12.30 18.66 -8.99
C THR A 18 12.16 18.09 -7.59
N LEU A 19 11.09 17.32 -7.37
CA LEU A 19 10.78 16.67 -6.10
C LEU A 19 10.65 15.17 -6.32
N THR A 20 11.39 14.39 -5.53
CA THR A 20 11.26 12.93 -5.48
C THR A 20 10.76 12.51 -4.10
N VAL A 21 9.64 11.78 -4.08
CA VAL A 21 9.04 11.20 -2.88
C VAL A 21 9.00 9.69 -3.04
N THR A 22 9.76 8.98 -2.20
CA THR A 22 9.90 7.52 -2.25
C THR A 22 9.62 6.89 -0.88
N ASN A 23 9.05 5.68 -0.87
CA ASN A 23 8.86 4.87 0.34
C ASN A 23 8.14 5.61 1.50
N SER A 24 7.26 6.54 1.15
CA SER A 24 6.72 7.54 2.08
C SER A 24 5.21 7.42 2.28
N THR A 25 4.76 7.77 3.48
CA THR A 25 3.33 7.90 3.79
C THR A 25 2.98 9.35 4.06
N LEU A 26 2.01 9.85 3.31
CA LEU A 26 1.42 11.18 3.46
C LEU A 26 -0.06 10.97 3.75
N ALA A 27 -0.48 11.12 5.01
CA ALA A 27 -1.86 10.80 5.36
C ALA A 27 -2.54 11.78 6.31
N GLY A 28 -3.84 11.99 6.13
CA GLY A 28 -4.62 12.90 6.97
C GLY A 28 -4.19 14.36 6.86
N ASN A 29 -3.59 14.78 5.74
CA ASN A 29 -3.17 16.17 5.53
C ASN A 29 -4.25 16.96 4.78
N SER A 30 -4.30 18.27 4.99
CA SER A 30 -5.32 19.12 4.39
C SER A 30 -4.78 20.38 3.72
N ALA A 31 -5.41 20.77 2.62
CA ALA A 31 -5.22 22.05 1.96
C ALA A 31 -6.55 22.81 1.83
N THR A 32 -6.55 24.12 2.06
CA THR A 32 -7.76 24.94 1.85
C THR A 32 -8.02 25.25 0.39
N VAL A 33 -7.03 25.07 -0.49
CA VAL A 33 -7.21 25.21 -1.94
C VAL A 33 -6.95 23.87 -2.63
N ASP A 34 -5.74 23.60 -3.12
CA ASP A 34 -5.45 22.38 -3.88
C ASP A 34 -4.30 21.56 -3.28
N GLY A 35 -4.30 20.25 -3.58
CA GLY A 35 -3.21 19.35 -3.24
C GLY A 35 -3.20 19.01 -1.75
N GLY A 36 -4.16 18.18 -1.29
CA GLY A 36 -4.32 17.90 0.14
C GLY A 36 -3.08 17.28 0.78
N ALA A 37 -2.31 16.48 0.03
CA ALA A 37 -0.94 16.13 0.43
C ALA A 37 0.11 16.94 -0.36
N ILE A 38 0.04 16.88 -1.69
CA ILE A 38 1.05 17.45 -2.58
C ILE A 38 0.39 18.34 -3.63
N ARG A 39 0.95 19.54 -3.82
CA ARG A 39 0.73 20.37 -5.01
C ARG A 39 2.06 20.56 -5.76
N SER A 40 2.04 20.35 -7.07
CA SER A 40 3.20 20.61 -7.93
C SER A 40 2.83 21.52 -9.10
N ASP A 41 3.47 22.68 -9.19
CA ASP A 41 3.18 23.72 -10.17
C ASP A 41 4.42 23.94 -11.05
N TYR A 42 4.30 23.60 -12.33
CA TYR A 42 5.32 23.69 -13.38
C TYR A 42 6.64 22.95 -13.06
N GLY A 43 6.65 22.12 -12.02
CA GLY A 43 7.78 21.32 -11.58
C GLY A 43 7.69 19.85 -11.99
N THR A 44 8.78 19.11 -11.76
CA THR A 44 8.81 17.64 -11.91
C THR A 44 8.57 17.00 -10.55
N LEU A 45 7.56 16.12 -10.48
CA LEU A 45 7.28 15.31 -9.29
C LEU A 45 7.42 13.83 -9.63
N VAL A 46 8.34 13.16 -8.94
CA VAL A 46 8.48 11.70 -9.00
C VAL A 46 7.95 11.11 -7.70
N LEU A 47 6.80 10.45 -7.77
CA LEU A 47 6.23 9.71 -6.64
C LEU A 47 6.39 8.22 -6.89
N ALA A 48 7.04 7.50 -5.97
CA ALA A 48 7.22 6.06 -6.10
C ALA A 48 7.10 5.31 -4.77
N ASN A 49 6.58 4.09 -4.79
CA ASN A 49 6.43 3.23 -3.60
C ASN A 49 5.86 3.98 -2.40
N SER A 50 4.88 4.84 -2.62
CA SER A 50 4.39 5.75 -1.60
C SER A 50 2.89 5.64 -1.45
N THR A 51 2.42 5.85 -0.22
CA THR A 51 1.01 5.80 0.14
C THR A 51 0.52 7.19 0.51
N LEU A 52 -0.48 7.70 -0.23
CA LEU A 52 -1.18 8.94 0.08
C LEU A 52 -2.61 8.60 0.50
N SER A 53 -2.97 8.80 1.76
CA SER A 53 -4.27 8.35 2.25
C SER A 53 -5.00 9.35 3.15
N GLY A 54 -6.31 9.49 2.97
CA GLY A 54 -7.10 10.36 3.86
C GLY A 54 -6.74 11.84 3.76
N ASN A 55 -6.14 12.29 2.65
CA ASN A 55 -5.78 13.70 2.48
C ASN A 55 -6.96 14.48 1.86
N HIS A 56 -7.08 15.76 2.20
CA HIS A 56 -8.24 16.59 1.91
C HIS A 56 -7.85 17.90 1.25
N ALA A 57 -8.46 18.27 0.12
CA ALA A 57 -8.34 19.59 -0.48
C ALA A 57 -9.73 20.20 -0.72
N SER A 58 -9.97 21.45 -0.33
CA SER A 58 -11.30 22.08 -0.58
C SER A 58 -11.57 22.31 -2.08
N GLY A 59 -10.52 22.59 -2.84
CA GLY A 59 -10.51 22.67 -4.30
C GLY A 59 -10.26 21.28 -4.91
N ASN A 60 -9.08 21.10 -5.49
CA ASN A 60 -8.77 19.96 -6.36
C ASN A 60 -7.61 19.10 -5.83
N GLY A 61 -7.62 17.81 -6.17
CA GLY A 61 -6.49 16.93 -5.92
C GLY A 61 -6.27 16.62 -4.44
N GLY A 62 -7.17 15.84 -3.84
CA GLY A 62 -7.12 15.53 -2.40
C GLY A 62 -5.83 14.82 -2.01
N GLY A 63 -5.42 13.82 -2.79
CA GLY A 63 -4.10 13.21 -2.68
C GLY A 63 -3.05 14.11 -3.30
N ARG A 64 -3.18 14.38 -4.59
CA ARG A 64 -2.25 15.20 -5.37
C ARG A 64 -2.97 16.09 -6.37
N SER A 65 -2.53 17.35 -6.45
CA SER A 65 -2.88 18.26 -7.54
C SER A 65 -1.61 18.71 -8.27
N PHE A 66 -1.70 18.94 -9.58
CA PHE A 66 -0.62 19.59 -10.31
C PHE A 66 -1.12 20.43 -11.49
N VAL A 67 -0.30 21.43 -11.82
CA VAL A 67 -0.51 22.40 -12.89
C VAL A 67 0.77 22.45 -13.73
N GLY A 68 0.76 21.91 -14.95
CA GLY A 68 1.92 21.83 -15.81
C GLY A 68 2.94 20.77 -15.39
N GLY A 69 4.03 20.64 -16.17
CA GLY A 69 5.11 19.68 -15.91
C GLY A 69 4.79 18.24 -16.31
N ALA A 70 5.59 17.30 -15.79
CA ALA A 70 5.52 15.87 -16.11
C ALA A 70 5.57 15.02 -14.82
N PRO A 71 4.49 15.00 -14.02
CA PRO A 71 4.46 14.19 -12.82
C PRO A 71 4.44 12.70 -13.16
N THR A 72 5.28 11.94 -12.46
CA THR A 72 5.31 10.48 -12.50
C THR A 72 4.75 9.89 -11.20
N GLY A 73 3.99 8.80 -11.34
CA GLY A 73 3.50 8.00 -10.21
C GLY A 73 3.72 6.52 -10.49
N THR A 74 4.63 5.88 -9.76
CA THR A 74 4.97 4.48 -10.00
C THR A 74 4.79 3.67 -8.74
N ASN A 75 4.03 2.56 -8.81
CA ASN A 75 3.86 1.68 -7.65
C ASN A 75 3.38 2.44 -6.40
N CYS A 76 2.38 3.31 -6.56
CA CYS A 76 1.83 4.12 -5.47
C CYS A 76 0.42 3.68 -5.10
N THR A 77 -0.01 4.03 -3.89
CA THR A 77 -1.39 3.83 -3.44
C THR A 77 -1.97 5.16 -2.97
N LEU A 78 -2.93 5.69 -3.72
CA LEU A 78 -3.69 6.90 -3.38
C LEU A 78 -5.10 6.46 -2.98
N SER A 79 -5.45 6.53 -1.69
CA SER A 79 -6.71 5.96 -1.22
C SER A 79 -7.41 6.75 -0.13
N GLY A 80 -8.72 6.94 -0.24
CA GLY A 80 -9.49 7.65 0.79
C GLY A 80 -9.28 9.17 0.77
N ASN A 81 -8.77 9.72 -0.33
CA ASN A 81 -8.51 11.16 -0.43
C ASN A 81 -9.76 11.91 -0.93
N TRP A 82 -9.93 13.16 -0.49
CA TRP A 82 -11.12 13.97 -0.75
C TRP A 82 -10.76 15.28 -1.44
N ALA A 83 -11.50 15.62 -2.49
CA ALA A 83 -11.51 16.96 -3.10
C ALA A 83 -12.84 17.21 -3.84
N SER A 84 -13.07 18.46 -4.25
CA SER A 84 -14.18 18.81 -5.14
C SER A 84 -14.03 18.20 -6.53
N ALA A 85 -12.80 18.10 -7.04
CA ALA A 85 -12.46 17.34 -8.25
C ALA A 85 -11.13 16.59 -8.07
N GLY A 86 -11.10 15.33 -8.51
CA GLY A 86 -9.92 14.48 -8.43
C GLY A 86 -9.51 14.23 -6.99
N GLY A 87 -10.39 13.58 -6.21
CA GLY A 87 -10.11 13.25 -4.82
C GLY A 87 -8.75 12.58 -4.66
N GLY A 88 -8.38 11.66 -5.54
CA GLY A 88 -7.04 11.07 -5.57
C GLY A 88 -6.05 11.97 -6.31
N ILE A 89 -6.30 12.20 -7.60
CA ILE A 89 -5.44 12.97 -8.50
C ILE A 89 -6.26 14.00 -9.27
N HIS A 90 -5.77 15.24 -9.29
CA HIS A 90 -6.22 16.24 -10.25
C HIS A 90 -5.06 16.69 -11.15
N ASN A 91 -5.24 16.55 -12.47
CA ASN A 91 -4.33 17.06 -13.50
C ASN A 91 -4.95 18.30 -14.18
N TYR A 92 -4.55 19.49 -13.76
CA TYR A 92 -5.07 20.71 -14.39
C TYR A 92 -4.40 20.98 -15.74
N GLU A 93 -3.09 20.79 -15.87
CA GLU A 93 -2.33 21.03 -17.10
C GLU A 93 -1.10 20.12 -17.12
N GLY A 94 -0.62 19.75 -18.30
CA GLY A 94 0.57 18.90 -18.46
C GLY A 94 0.23 17.41 -18.54
N THR A 95 1.26 16.56 -18.50
CA THR A 95 1.12 15.14 -18.84
C THR A 95 1.28 14.26 -17.62
N LEU A 96 0.18 13.65 -17.17
CA LEU A 96 0.20 12.63 -16.14
C LEU A 96 0.82 11.34 -16.69
N ASN A 97 1.92 10.90 -16.08
CA ASN A 97 2.52 9.61 -16.36
C ASN A 97 2.42 8.73 -15.10
N PHE A 98 1.81 7.56 -15.20
CA PHE A 98 1.69 6.69 -14.04
C PHE A 98 1.57 5.22 -14.44
N ALA A 99 2.14 4.38 -13.59
CA ALA A 99 2.27 2.96 -13.82
C ALA A 99 2.17 2.18 -12.51
N ASN A 100 1.63 0.97 -12.57
CA ASN A 100 1.50 0.09 -11.40
C ASN A 100 0.86 0.78 -10.19
N THR A 101 -0.03 1.76 -10.39
CA THR A 101 -0.52 2.62 -9.30
C THR A 101 -2.00 2.38 -9.03
N ILE A 102 -2.35 2.38 -7.75
CA ILE A 102 -3.73 2.32 -7.27
C ILE A 102 -4.21 3.74 -6.96
N VAL A 103 -5.37 4.12 -7.51
CA VAL A 103 -6.12 5.31 -7.10
C VAL A 103 -7.55 4.87 -6.79
N ALA A 104 -7.99 4.99 -5.54
CA ALA A 104 -9.25 4.40 -5.14
C ALA A 104 -9.88 5.09 -3.93
N ASN A 105 -11.15 4.76 -3.71
CA ASN A 105 -11.88 5.11 -2.49
C ASN A 105 -11.90 6.61 -2.22
N SER A 106 -11.75 7.45 -3.24
CA SER A 106 -11.92 8.88 -3.05
C SER A 106 -13.35 9.16 -2.61
N THR A 107 -13.46 9.92 -1.51
CA THR A 107 -14.74 10.16 -0.83
C THR A 107 -15.55 11.30 -1.47
N SER A 108 -14.96 12.04 -2.40
CA SER A 108 -15.58 13.03 -3.28
C SER A 108 -14.68 13.33 -4.48
N GLY A 109 -15.25 13.91 -5.53
CA GLY A 109 -14.51 14.41 -6.71
C GLY A 109 -14.01 13.34 -7.68
N GLY A 110 -14.33 12.05 -7.43
CA GLY A 110 -13.81 10.91 -8.20
C GLY A 110 -12.35 10.58 -7.84
N ASP A 111 -11.87 9.42 -8.25
CA ASP A 111 -10.50 8.98 -7.98
C ASP A 111 -9.49 9.83 -8.77
N CYS A 112 -9.81 10.17 -10.02
CA CYS A 112 -8.97 10.98 -10.86
C CYS A 112 -9.80 11.93 -11.74
N SER A 113 -9.30 13.15 -11.93
CA SER A 113 -9.89 14.12 -12.86
C SER A 113 -8.79 14.94 -13.55
N GLY A 114 -9.15 15.58 -14.65
CA GLY A 114 -8.29 16.56 -15.31
C GLY A 114 -9.07 17.63 -16.04
N SER A 115 -8.36 18.67 -16.48
CA SER A 115 -8.92 19.70 -17.35
C SER A 115 -8.73 19.34 -18.83
N ALA A 116 -9.29 20.12 -19.76
CA ALA A 116 -9.07 19.95 -21.20
C ALA A 116 -7.59 20.08 -21.62
N SER A 117 -6.76 20.78 -20.85
CA SER A 117 -5.31 20.90 -21.08
C SER A 117 -4.48 19.88 -20.27
N GLY A 118 -5.12 19.08 -19.43
CA GLY A 118 -4.50 17.97 -18.72
C GLY A 118 -4.50 16.71 -19.60
N LEU A 119 -3.31 16.20 -19.93
CA LEU A 119 -3.13 15.01 -20.75
C LEU A 119 -2.76 13.80 -19.90
N ILE A 120 -3.07 12.62 -20.42
CA ILE A 120 -2.57 11.35 -19.90
C ILE A 120 -1.53 10.83 -20.89
N GLY A 121 -0.29 10.67 -20.41
CA GLY A 121 0.80 10.10 -21.17
C GLY A 121 0.88 8.59 -20.90
N THR A 122 1.91 8.17 -20.18
CA THR A 122 2.06 6.78 -19.77
C THR A 122 0.95 6.39 -18.81
N ASN A 123 0.20 5.34 -19.16
CA ASN A 123 -0.87 4.79 -18.34
C ASN A 123 -0.83 3.25 -18.48
N ARG A 124 -0.13 2.56 -17.58
CA ARG A 124 0.10 1.11 -17.68
C ARG A 124 -0.13 0.39 -16.36
N ASN A 125 -0.84 -0.73 -16.40
CA ASN A 125 -1.03 -1.61 -15.24
C ASN A 125 -1.54 -0.84 -14.00
N ASN A 126 -2.37 0.17 -14.19
CA ASN A 126 -2.96 0.94 -13.11
C ASN A 126 -4.30 0.34 -12.70
N LEU A 127 -4.68 0.57 -11.44
CA LEU A 127 -6.01 0.27 -10.94
C LEU A 127 -6.64 1.56 -10.43
N VAL A 128 -7.64 2.07 -11.17
CA VAL A 128 -8.43 3.23 -10.73
C VAL A 128 -9.85 2.79 -10.48
N ARG A 129 -10.33 2.87 -9.23
CA ARG A 129 -11.54 2.15 -8.79
C ARG A 129 -12.77 2.56 -9.58
N ASP A 130 -12.99 3.86 -9.78
CA ASP A 130 -14.11 4.38 -10.56
C ASP A 130 -13.89 4.38 -12.09
N GLY A 131 -12.72 3.91 -12.56
CA GLY A 131 -12.36 3.86 -13.98
C GLY A 131 -11.96 5.21 -14.58
N SER A 132 -11.89 6.28 -13.79
CA SER A 132 -11.36 7.57 -14.24
C SER A 132 -9.88 7.48 -14.64
N CYS A 133 -9.43 8.44 -15.46
CA CYS A 133 -8.08 8.46 -16.01
C CYS A 133 -7.64 7.15 -16.72
N SER A 134 -8.60 6.48 -17.38
CA SER A 134 -8.38 5.23 -18.13
C SER A 134 -7.96 5.43 -19.59
N LEU A 135 -8.05 6.66 -20.13
CA LEU A 135 -7.69 6.96 -21.52
C LEU A 135 -6.24 6.55 -21.81
N GLY A 136 -6.05 5.85 -22.93
CA GLY A 136 -4.74 5.32 -23.34
C GLY A 136 -4.17 4.23 -22.42
N GLY A 137 -4.96 3.72 -21.47
CA GLY A 137 -4.53 2.73 -20.50
C GLY A 137 -4.22 1.37 -21.12
N VAL A 138 -3.01 0.87 -20.89
CA VAL A 138 -2.60 -0.51 -21.22
C VAL A 138 -2.66 -1.37 -19.96
N ASN A 139 -3.33 -2.52 -20.02
CA ASN A 139 -3.56 -3.39 -18.85
C ASN A 139 -4.19 -2.64 -17.65
N PHE A 140 -5.01 -1.63 -17.96
CA PHE A 140 -5.73 -0.84 -16.96
C PHE A 140 -6.86 -1.66 -16.33
N ARG A 141 -7.10 -1.45 -15.05
CA ARG A 141 -8.13 -2.13 -14.26
C ARG A 141 -9.00 -1.10 -13.54
N SER A 142 -10.29 -1.41 -13.41
CA SER A 142 -11.22 -0.68 -12.55
C SER A 142 -11.92 -1.62 -11.56
N GLY A 143 -12.60 -1.05 -10.58
CA GLY A 143 -13.25 -1.79 -9.50
C GLY A 143 -12.51 -1.74 -8.17
N ASN A 144 -13.03 -2.45 -7.18
CA ASN A 144 -12.52 -2.38 -5.81
C ASN A 144 -11.12 -3.01 -5.70
N PRO A 145 -10.08 -2.27 -5.27
CA PRO A 145 -8.74 -2.83 -5.09
C PRO A 145 -8.61 -3.76 -3.88
N GLN A 146 -9.64 -3.88 -3.03
CA GLN A 146 -9.62 -4.69 -1.80
C GLN A 146 -8.42 -4.35 -0.91
N LEU A 147 -8.30 -3.07 -0.57
CA LEU A 147 -7.27 -2.57 0.34
C LEU A 147 -7.68 -2.80 1.81
N GLY A 148 -6.72 -3.20 2.63
CA GLY A 148 -6.80 -3.10 4.08
C GLY A 148 -6.68 -1.65 4.56
N ALA A 149 -6.90 -1.42 5.86
CA ALA A 149 -6.71 -0.11 6.46
C ALA A 149 -5.25 0.36 6.39
N LEU A 150 -5.04 1.68 6.46
CA LEU A 150 -3.71 2.27 6.62
C LEU A 150 -3.13 1.83 7.97
N ALA A 151 -2.04 1.05 7.95
CA ALA A 151 -1.45 0.46 9.14
C ALA A 151 0.05 0.17 8.97
N PHE A 152 0.74 -0.15 10.07
CA PHE A 152 2.12 -0.63 10.03
C PHE A 152 2.17 -2.11 9.62
N ASN A 153 2.31 -2.36 8.32
CA ASN A 153 2.31 -3.72 7.76
C ASN A 153 3.73 -4.30 7.60
N GLY A 154 4.64 -4.01 8.55
CA GLY A 154 6.00 -4.59 8.59
C GLY A 154 7.12 -3.77 7.93
N GLY A 155 6.87 -2.52 7.53
CA GLY A 155 7.89 -1.60 6.98
C GLY A 155 8.13 -0.34 7.84
N PRO A 156 9.00 0.57 7.39
CA PRO A 156 9.33 1.80 8.12
C PRO A 156 8.19 2.85 8.13
N THR A 157 7.22 2.73 7.23
CA THR A 157 6.10 3.65 7.08
C THR A 157 4.77 2.88 6.94
N GLN A 158 3.63 3.54 7.19
CA GLN A 158 2.32 2.88 7.10
C GLN A 158 1.93 2.64 5.63
N THR A 159 1.37 1.48 5.34
CA THR A 159 0.89 1.11 4.00
C THR A 159 -0.55 0.63 4.08
N MET A 160 -1.18 0.43 2.93
CA MET A 160 -2.47 -0.27 2.84
C MET A 160 -2.20 -1.63 2.20
N ALA A 161 -2.38 -2.71 2.98
CA ALA A 161 -2.14 -4.06 2.49
C ALA A 161 -3.16 -4.47 1.42
N LEU A 162 -2.73 -5.24 0.42
CA LEU A 162 -3.67 -5.93 -0.47
C LEU A 162 -4.31 -7.10 0.28
N LEU A 163 -5.63 -7.19 0.28
CA LEU A 163 -6.36 -8.31 0.88
C LEU A 163 -6.43 -9.48 -0.12
N GLY A 164 -6.60 -10.69 0.41
CA GLY A 164 -6.72 -11.89 -0.41
C GLY A 164 -7.85 -11.79 -1.44
N GLY A 165 -7.53 -12.06 -2.71
CA GLY A 165 -8.44 -11.90 -3.85
C GLY A 165 -8.37 -10.53 -4.54
N SER A 166 -7.48 -9.64 -4.09
CA SER A 166 -7.36 -8.31 -4.68
C SER A 166 -6.99 -8.39 -6.17
N PRO A 167 -7.66 -7.62 -7.04
CA PRO A 167 -7.32 -7.54 -8.47
C PRO A 167 -5.97 -6.85 -8.74
N ALA A 168 -5.31 -6.32 -7.70
CA ALA A 168 -3.98 -5.72 -7.79
C ALA A 168 -2.85 -6.75 -7.59
N ILE A 169 -3.17 -7.95 -7.10
CA ILE A 169 -2.20 -9.03 -6.89
C ILE A 169 -1.78 -9.61 -8.25
N ASP A 170 -0.48 -9.79 -8.45
CA ASP A 170 0.15 -10.33 -9.66
C ASP A 170 -0.26 -9.60 -10.95
N ALA A 171 -0.56 -8.30 -10.83
CA ALA A 171 -1.22 -7.52 -11.88
C ALA A 171 -0.35 -6.38 -12.44
N GLY A 172 0.77 -6.10 -11.80
CA GLY A 172 1.73 -5.06 -12.17
C GLY A 172 2.61 -5.45 -13.35
N ASP A 173 3.44 -4.50 -13.75
CA ASP A 173 4.48 -4.65 -14.78
C ASP A 173 5.85 -4.76 -14.11
N ASP A 174 6.52 -5.90 -14.27
CA ASP A 174 7.78 -6.21 -13.60
C ASP A 174 8.93 -5.28 -13.98
N ALA A 175 9.00 -4.89 -15.26
CA ALA A 175 10.02 -3.96 -15.72
C ALA A 175 9.87 -2.60 -15.03
N THR A 176 8.64 -2.10 -14.92
CA THR A 176 8.33 -0.88 -14.15
C THR A 176 8.66 -1.05 -12.66
N GLY A 177 8.31 -2.21 -12.06
CA GLY A 177 8.59 -2.51 -10.66
C GLY A 177 10.08 -2.67 -10.34
N ALA A 178 10.89 -3.09 -11.31
CA ALA A 178 12.34 -3.24 -11.18
C ALA A 178 13.10 -1.93 -11.42
N ALA A 179 12.53 -1.01 -12.22
CA ALA A 179 13.17 0.25 -12.57
C ALA A 179 13.33 1.20 -11.36
N SER A 180 14.34 2.07 -11.42
CA SER A 180 14.49 3.18 -10.47
C SER A 180 13.30 4.15 -10.60
N PRO A 181 12.77 4.70 -9.49
CA PRO A 181 13.26 4.60 -8.11
C PRO A 181 12.60 3.51 -7.26
N VAL A 182 11.81 2.61 -7.85
CA VAL A 182 11.16 1.49 -7.12
C VAL A 182 12.18 0.40 -6.78
N SER A 183 13.06 0.08 -7.74
CA SER A 183 14.22 -0.81 -7.56
C SER A 183 13.88 -2.19 -6.99
N GLY A 184 12.77 -2.78 -7.47
CA GLY A 184 12.39 -4.17 -7.21
C GLY A 184 11.88 -4.44 -5.81
N ARG A 185 11.59 -3.40 -5.02
CA ARG A 185 11.03 -3.53 -3.68
C ARG A 185 9.79 -2.68 -3.53
N ASP A 186 8.91 -3.05 -2.61
CA ASP A 186 7.76 -2.24 -2.24
C ASP A 186 8.12 -1.20 -1.16
N GLN A 187 7.14 -0.42 -0.71
CA GLN A 187 7.33 0.63 0.30
C GLN A 187 7.94 0.11 1.62
N ARG A 188 7.75 -1.17 1.94
CA ARG A 188 8.24 -1.80 3.17
C ARG A 188 9.66 -2.35 3.01
N GLY A 189 10.16 -2.45 1.79
CA GLY A 189 11.41 -3.11 1.44
C GLY A 189 11.26 -4.59 1.10
N VAL A 190 10.02 -5.10 1.00
CA VAL A 190 9.75 -6.47 0.56
C VAL A 190 10.05 -6.56 -0.93
N ALA A 191 10.73 -7.63 -1.35
CA ALA A 191 11.02 -7.85 -2.77
C ALA A 191 9.71 -8.06 -3.53
N ARG A 192 9.59 -7.42 -4.69
CA ARG A 192 8.47 -7.64 -5.60
C ARG A 192 8.61 -9.04 -6.23
N GLN A 193 7.55 -9.84 -6.16
CA GLN A 193 7.57 -11.28 -6.38
C GLN A 193 6.18 -11.79 -6.79
N GLY A 194 6.08 -13.08 -7.08
CA GLY A 194 4.85 -13.69 -7.58
C GLY A 194 4.96 -14.00 -9.07
N ALA A 195 3.82 -14.12 -9.74
CA ALA A 195 3.79 -14.25 -11.20
C ALA A 195 4.18 -12.92 -11.87
N HIS A 196 3.74 -11.81 -11.28
CA HIS A 196 4.19 -10.45 -11.57
C HIS A 196 4.20 -9.66 -10.26
N CYS A 197 4.92 -8.54 -10.22
CA CYS A 197 4.80 -7.61 -9.11
C CYS A 197 3.37 -7.09 -8.95
N ASP A 198 3.03 -6.64 -7.75
CA ASP A 198 1.71 -6.09 -7.49
C ASP A 198 1.57 -4.63 -7.91
N ILE A 199 0.33 -4.28 -8.30
CA ILE A 199 -0.05 -2.88 -8.47
C ILE A 199 -0.12 -2.22 -7.08
N GLY A 200 0.53 -1.07 -6.94
CA GLY A 200 0.50 -0.24 -5.75
C GLY A 200 1.80 -0.27 -4.93
N ALA A 201 1.75 0.39 -3.77
CA ALA A 201 2.89 0.56 -2.87
C ALA A 201 3.21 -0.67 -2.01
N TYR A 202 2.37 -1.71 -2.07
CA TYR A 202 2.43 -2.89 -1.24
C TYR A 202 2.53 -4.16 -2.10
N GLU A 203 3.45 -5.05 -1.72
CA GLU A 203 3.57 -6.38 -2.30
C GLU A 203 2.90 -7.46 -1.42
N TYR A 204 1.89 -8.13 -1.95
CA TYR A 204 1.26 -9.28 -1.34
C TYR A 204 2.24 -10.45 -1.31
N VAL A 205 2.32 -11.07 -0.13
CA VAL A 205 3.10 -12.30 0.07
C VAL A 205 2.14 -13.38 0.51
N ASP A 206 1.93 -14.37 -0.35
CA ASP A 206 1.15 -15.54 0.04
C ASP A 206 1.99 -16.50 0.89
N TYR A 207 1.78 -16.43 2.21
CA TYR A 207 2.39 -17.36 3.15
C TYR A 207 1.66 -18.71 3.23
N SER A 208 0.57 -18.92 2.49
CA SER A 208 -0.19 -20.18 2.53
C SER A 208 0.61 -21.35 1.94
N ALA A 209 1.40 -21.10 0.89
CA ALA A 209 2.26 -22.10 0.26
C ALA A 209 3.41 -22.56 1.19
N SER A 210 3.98 -21.65 1.98
CA SER A 210 5.01 -21.98 2.97
C SER A 210 4.41 -22.70 4.18
N ALA A 211 3.22 -22.29 4.64
CA ALA A 211 2.52 -22.93 5.74
C ALA A 211 2.14 -24.39 5.42
N ASP A 212 1.71 -24.70 4.19
CA ASP A 212 1.39 -26.08 3.79
C ASP A 212 2.64 -26.96 3.63
N THR A 213 3.75 -26.39 3.19
CA THR A 213 5.06 -27.07 3.18
C THR A 213 5.56 -27.36 4.60
N ILE A 214 5.39 -26.40 5.53
CA ILE A 214 5.72 -26.57 6.94
C ILE A 214 4.80 -27.61 7.60
N LYS A 215 3.49 -27.61 7.31
CA LYS A 215 2.55 -28.65 7.80
C LYS A 215 2.96 -30.03 7.31
N ARG A 216 3.24 -30.21 6.02
CA ARG A 216 3.64 -31.50 5.45
C ARG A 216 4.95 -32.03 6.06
N SER A 217 5.93 -31.15 6.29
CA SER A 217 7.22 -31.51 6.92
C SER A 217 7.17 -31.70 8.44
N ALA A 218 6.16 -31.15 9.14
CA ALA A 218 5.91 -31.40 10.55
C ALA A 218 5.15 -32.72 10.75
N ILE A 219 4.17 -33.02 9.88
CA ILE A 219 3.42 -34.29 9.89
C ILE A 219 4.34 -35.49 9.63
N THR A 220 5.32 -35.36 8.73
CA THR A 220 6.28 -36.44 8.45
C THR A 220 7.29 -36.70 9.57
N ARG A 221 7.47 -35.77 10.51
CA ARG A 221 8.43 -35.90 11.63
C ARG A 221 7.80 -36.26 12.96
N GLY A 222 6.46 -36.36 13.05
CA GLY A 222 5.77 -36.74 14.29
C GLY A 222 5.81 -35.70 15.42
N ASP A 223 6.43 -34.54 15.21
CA ASP A 223 6.64 -33.52 16.25
C ASP A 223 5.61 -32.39 16.16
N ALA A 224 4.44 -32.60 16.79
CA ALA A 224 3.41 -31.57 16.96
C ALA A 224 3.89 -30.34 17.76
N THR A 225 5.00 -30.46 18.50
CA THR A 225 5.59 -29.39 19.33
C THR A 225 6.41 -28.37 18.52
N ALA A 226 6.93 -28.74 17.35
CA ALA A 226 7.67 -27.84 16.47
C ALA A 226 6.78 -26.77 15.79
N TRP A 227 5.48 -27.05 15.67
CA TRP A 227 4.50 -26.14 15.06
C TRP A 227 4.28 -24.87 15.88
N ALA A 228 4.29 -24.96 17.21
CA ALA A 228 4.12 -23.82 18.11
C ALA A 228 5.37 -22.92 18.16
N ALA A 229 6.57 -23.48 17.96
CA ALA A 229 7.82 -22.73 17.96
C ALA A 229 8.05 -21.94 16.66
N ASN A 230 7.67 -22.51 15.51
CA ASN A 230 7.92 -21.89 14.20
C ASN A 230 6.95 -20.76 13.84
N CYS A 231 5.73 -20.76 14.38
CA CYS A 231 4.79 -19.64 14.22
C CYS A 231 5.31 -18.35 14.90
N VAL A 232 6.22 -18.49 15.87
CA VAL A 232 6.86 -17.38 16.60
C VAL A 232 8.16 -16.92 15.93
N GLN A 233 8.90 -17.76 15.19
CA GLN A 233 10.22 -17.34 14.66
C GLN A 233 10.18 -16.45 13.42
N GLU A 234 9.24 -16.66 12.49
CA GLU A 234 9.21 -15.89 11.22
C GLU A 234 8.73 -14.44 11.41
N HIS A 235 7.96 -14.15 12.47
CA HIS A 235 7.57 -12.77 12.82
C HIS A 235 8.63 -12.00 13.64
N PHE A 236 9.67 -12.68 14.15
CA PHE A 236 10.60 -12.09 15.12
C PHE A 236 11.98 -11.71 14.55
N ARG A 237 12.26 -11.95 13.27
CA ARG A 237 13.55 -11.56 12.66
C ARG A 237 13.77 -10.05 12.50
N PHE A 238 12.84 -9.19 12.92
CA PHE A 238 12.96 -7.74 12.69
C PHE A 238 12.77 -6.79 13.89
N ILE A 239 12.69 -7.28 15.13
CA ILE A 239 12.56 -6.39 16.30
C ILE A 239 13.59 -6.73 17.37
N ARG A 240 14.82 -6.22 17.22
CA ARG A 240 15.71 -5.98 18.37
C ARG A 240 15.32 -4.63 18.99
N GLY A 241 14.64 -4.63 20.14
CA GLY A 241 14.68 -3.46 21.03
C GLY A 241 13.40 -3.00 21.72
N LEU A 242 12.22 -3.63 21.54
CA LEU A 242 11.00 -3.20 22.25
C LEU A 242 10.46 -4.33 23.13
N ARG A 243 10.53 -4.13 24.45
CA ARG A 243 9.82 -4.94 25.43
C ARG A 243 8.32 -4.64 25.28
N TYR A 244 7.52 -5.69 25.16
CA TYR A 244 6.07 -5.73 24.94
C TYR A 244 5.58 -5.64 23.49
N VAL A 245 5.37 -6.81 22.87
CA VAL A 245 4.40 -6.98 21.79
C VAL A 245 3.50 -8.16 22.17
N ARG A 246 2.20 -7.88 22.36
CA ARG A 246 1.15 -8.89 22.52
C ARG A 246 1.10 -9.74 21.25
N ALA A 247 1.28 -11.05 21.38
CA ALA A 247 1.13 -12.00 20.28
C ALA A 247 -0.33 -12.00 19.79
N ALA A 248 -0.57 -11.55 18.56
CA ALA A 248 -1.82 -11.74 17.84
C ALA A 248 -1.60 -12.83 16.80
N CYS A 249 -1.81 -14.08 17.18
CA CYS A 249 -2.05 -15.17 16.23
C CYS A 249 -3.56 -15.40 16.20
N SER A 250 -4.32 -14.54 15.51
CA SER A 250 -5.77 -14.70 15.35
C SER A 250 -6.09 -15.06 13.90
N LEU A 251 -6.07 -16.35 13.58
CA LEU A 251 -6.75 -16.88 12.38
C LEU A 251 -8.17 -17.35 12.78
N PRO A 252 -9.25 -16.93 12.09
CA PRO A 252 -10.63 -17.33 12.42
C PRO A 252 -10.97 -18.81 12.18
N VAL A 253 -10.04 -19.62 11.64
CA VAL A 253 -10.35 -20.93 11.06
C VAL A 253 -10.42 -22.07 12.10
N LEU A 254 -9.98 -21.86 13.35
CA LEU A 254 -9.87 -22.95 14.34
C LEU A 254 -11.11 -23.21 15.21
N ARG A 255 -12.21 -22.46 15.08
CA ARG A 255 -13.41 -22.68 15.94
C ARG A 255 -14.20 -23.96 15.64
N ARG A 256 -13.97 -24.64 14.50
CA ARG A 256 -14.71 -25.86 14.13
C ARG A 256 -14.00 -27.18 14.42
N ALA A 257 -12.72 -27.19 14.78
CA ALA A 257 -11.95 -28.43 14.85
C ALA A 257 -11.87 -29.07 16.26
N TYR A 258 -12.21 -28.35 17.34
CA TYR A 258 -11.99 -28.82 18.72
C TYR A 258 -13.24 -29.24 19.51
N TYR A 259 -14.36 -29.52 18.83
CA TYR A 259 -15.59 -30.02 19.48
C TYR A 259 -15.97 -31.44 19.04
N SER A 260 -15.00 -32.36 18.97
CA SER A 260 -15.32 -33.80 19.08
C SER A 260 -14.10 -34.62 19.49
N ARG A 261 -13.91 -34.76 20.81
CA ARG A 261 -13.44 -35.95 21.56
C ARG A 261 -13.00 -35.49 22.94
N GLY A 262 -13.70 -35.97 23.97
CA GLY A 262 -13.63 -35.45 25.33
C GLY A 262 -12.40 -35.86 26.15
N LYS A 263 -12.23 -35.15 27.29
CA LYS A 263 -11.38 -35.41 28.48
C LYS A 263 -9.87 -35.57 28.16
N VAL A 264 -8.93 -34.80 28.71
CA VAL A 264 -8.60 -34.59 30.13
C VAL A 264 -7.79 -33.28 30.28
N GLU A 265 -7.92 -32.64 31.44
CA GLU A 265 -7.17 -31.47 31.92
C GLU A 265 -5.64 -31.64 31.90
N SER A 266 -4.89 -30.58 31.57
CA SER A 266 -3.65 -30.27 32.30
C SER A 266 -3.20 -28.82 32.04
N LYS A 267 -3.12 -28.07 33.14
CA LYS A 267 -2.48 -26.74 33.27
C LYS A 267 -1.08 -26.76 32.66
N VAL A 268 -0.75 -25.81 31.79
CA VAL A 268 0.65 -25.51 31.46
C VAL A 268 1.06 -24.27 32.25
N GLN A 269 1.71 -24.50 33.39
CA GLN A 269 2.52 -23.49 34.06
C GLN A 269 3.74 -23.17 33.19
N VAL A 270 3.92 -21.90 32.84
CA VAL A 270 5.13 -21.40 32.20
C VAL A 270 6.23 -21.36 33.26
N ALA A 271 7.11 -22.37 33.26
CA ALA A 271 8.31 -22.38 34.08
C ALA A 271 9.38 -21.50 33.42
N SER A 272 9.96 -20.59 34.20
CA SER A 272 11.04 -19.71 33.81
C SER A 272 12.33 -20.52 33.55
N LEU A 273 13.00 -20.29 32.43
CA LEU A 273 14.38 -20.71 32.19
C LEU A 273 15.17 -19.49 31.73
N ILE A 274 15.61 -18.70 32.71
CA ILE A 274 16.82 -17.90 32.63
C ILE A 274 17.85 -18.70 33.43
N ARG A 275 18.91 -19.17 32.78
CA ARG A 275 20.25 -19.32 33.37
C ARG A 275 21.28 -19.54 32.27
N GLU A 276 22.28 -18.65 32.35
CA GLU A 276 23.61 -18.55 31.71
C GLU A 276 23.66 -18.26 30.20
#